data_AF-A0A520HSL0-F1
#
_entry.id   AF-A0A520HSL0-F1
#
_cell.length_a   1.000
_cell.length_b   1.000
_cell.length_c   1.000
_cell.angle_alpha   90.00
_cell.angle_beta   90.00
_cell.angle_gamma   90.00
#
_symmetry.space_group_name_H-M   'P 1'
#
loop_
_entity.id
_entity.type
_entity.pdbx_description
1 polymer ?
#
loop_
_entity_poly.entity_id
_entity_poly.type
_entity_poly.pdbx_seq_one_letter_code
_entity_poly.pdbx_strand_id
1 'polypeptide(L)'
;MSEPLVTVLPVVLRPDPGRTVIRPFLPSDPPGFETPGHPRAERIARRVLELDEAELREELDRVRLSLDERHRDVPALLLRRFAEVADRLPDAAHATEAHRMLIGAYFSAEYSFESA
;
A
#
# COMPACT_ATOMS: atom_id res chain seq x y z
N MET A 1 28.76 8.13 38.55
CA MET A 1 28.40 9.06 37.47
C MET A 1 27.39 8.34 36.59
N SER A 2 26.19 8.88 36.42
CA SER A 2 25.15 8.24 35.60
C SER A 2 25.48 8.45 34.12
N GLU A 3 25.46 7.39 33.33
CA GLU A 3 25.54 7.53 31.88
C GLU A 3 24.31 8.31 31.36
N PRO A 4 24.50 9.13 30.31
CA PRO A 4 23.41 9.86 29.70
C PRO A 4 22.46 8.88 28.99
N LEU A 5 21.15 9.05 29.22
CA LEU A 5 20.10 8.22 28.61
C LEU A 5 19.86 8.54 27.11
N VAL A 6 20.34 9.69 26.65
CA VAL A 6 20.18 10.15 25.26
C VAL A 6 21.47 10.81 24.79
N THR A 7 21.91 10.48 23.58
CA THR A 7 23.01 11.15 22.87
C THR A 7 22.45 11.96 21.72
N VAL A 8 22.65 13.28 21.76
CA VAL A 8 22.28 14.16 20.65
C VAL A 8 23.40 14.13 19.61
N LEU A 9 23.05 13.74 18.38
CA LEU A 9 23.98 13.78 17.25
C LEU A 9 23.98 15.18 16.62
N PRO A 10 25.09 15.64 16.00
CA PRO A 10 25.15 16.93 15.33
C PRO A 10 24.35 16.98 14.01
N VAL A 11 23.72 15.87 13.61
CA VAL A 11 22.87 15.79 12.42
C VAL A 11 21.58 16.59 12.63
N VAL A 12 21.25 17.45 11.67
CA VAL A 12 19.99 18.21 11.65
C VAL A 12 19.16 17.72 10.47
N LEU A 13 18.02 17.08 10.76
CA LEU A 13 17.06 16.69 9.74
C LEU A 13 16.22 17.92 9.37
N ARG A 14 16.39 18.42 8.15
CA ARG A 14 15.56 19.49 7.56
C ARG A 14 14.30 18.89 6.94
N PRO A 15 13.13 19.57 6.94
CA PRO A 15 11.94 19.08 6.25
C PRO A 15 12.24 18.69 4.80
N ASP A 16 11.73 17.54 4.39
CA ASP A 16 11.88 16.98 3.06
C ASP A 16 10.55 16.30 2.67
N PRO A 17 9.77 16.89 1.75
CA PRO A 17 8.48 16.33 1.36
C PRO A 17 8.60 14.96 0.68
N GLY A 18 9.79 14.57 0.22
CA GLY A 18 10.08 13.23 -0.28
C GLY A 18 10.14 12.15 0.81
N ARG A 19 10.22 12.53 2.09
CA ARG A 19 10.14 11.60 3.23
C ARG A 19 8.70 11.19 3.48
N THR A 20 8.27 10.20 2.71
CA THR A 20 6.94 9.62 2.81
C THR A 20 6.94 8.32 3.61
N VAL A 21 5.76 7.93 4.08
CA VAL A 21 5.49 6.60 4.63
C VAL A 21 4.33 5.96 3.90
N ILE A 22 4.32 4.64 3.84
CA ILE A 22 3.16 3.88 3.40
C ILE A 22 2.39 3.40 4.62
N ARG A 23 1.10 3.74 4.67
CA ARG A 23 0.16 3.31 5.71
C ARG A 23 -0.94 2.43 5.13
N PRO A 24 -1.55 1.53 5.94
CA PRO A 24 -2.73 0.80 5.51
C PRO A 24 -3.86 1.76 5.13
N PHE A 25 -4.55 1.42 4.06
CA PHE A 25 -5.71 2.12 3.55
C PHE A 25 -6.77 1.10 3.14
N LEU A 26 -8.00 1.29 3.61
CA LEU A 26 -9.11 0.44 3.23
C LEU A 26 -10.11 1.28 2.43
N PRO A 27 -10.20 1.09 1.10
CA PRO A 27 -11.19 1.79 0.29
C PRO A 27 -12.62 1.44 0.74
N SER A 28 -13.42 2.47 1.01
CA SER A 28 -14.86 2.36 1.25
C SER A 28 -15.65 3.27 0.30
N ASP A 29 -16.92 2.96 0.11
CA ASP A 29 -17.84 3.87 -0.56
C ASP A 29 -18.20 5.02 0.41
N PRO A 30 -18.39 6.24 -0.09
CA PRO A 30 -18.92 7.33 0.73
C PRO A 30 -20.40 7.08 1.06
N PRO A 31 -20.91 7.67 2.16
CA PRO A 31 -22.31 7.51 2.55
C PRO A 31 -23.28 7.87 1.42
N GLY A 32 -24.23 6.98 1.11
CA GLY A 32 -25.23 7.13 0.05
C GLY A 32 -24.80 6.63 -1.33
N PHE A 33 -23.58 6.10 -1.47
CA PHE A 33 -23.06 5.52 -2.72
C PHE A 33 -22.65 4.05 -2.55
N GLU A 34 -23.00 3.42 -1.44
CA GLU A 34 -22.73 2.01 -1.19
C GLU A 34 -23.44 1.13 -2.21
N THR A 35 -22.76 0.07 -2.66
CA THR A 35 -23.41 -0.99 -3.43
C THR A 35 -23.75 -2.14 -2.47
N PRO A 36 -25.03 -2.39 -2.15
CA PRO A 36 -25.42 -3.45 -1.21
C PRO A 36 -24.84 -4.80 -1.63
N GLY A 37 -24.22 -5.50 -0.67
CA GLY A 37 -23.58 -6.79 -0.90
C GLY A 37 -22.31 -6.77 -1.75
N HIS A 38 -21.84 -5.59 -2.19
CA HIS A 38 -20.63 -5.46 -3.01
C HIS A 38 -19.73 -4.32 -2.48
N PRO A 39 -19.08 -4.51 -1.32
CA PRO A 39 -18.17 -3.51 -0.75
C PRO A 39 -17.11 -3.07 -1.76
N ARG A 40 -16.73 -1.78 -1.71
CA ARG A 40 -15.70 -1.21 -2.60
C ARG A 40 -14.40 -2.01 -2.61
N ALA A 41 -13.94 -2.45 -1.45
CA ALA A 41 -12.74 -3.26 -1.30
C ALA A 41 -12.79 -4.55 -2.15
N GLU A 42 -13.89 -5.31 -2.06
CA GLU A 42 -14.08 -6.54 -2.84
C GLU A 42 -14.18 -6.26 -4.33
N ARG A 43 -14.90 -5.19 -4.72
CA ARG A 43 -15.00 -4.78 -6.13
C ARG A 43 -13.65 -4.42 -6.73
N ILE A 44 -12.78 -3.76 -5.97
CA ILE A 44 -11.41 -3.45 -6.40
C ILE A 44 -10.59 -4.73 -6.56
N ALA A 45 -10.62 -5.62 -5.57
CA ALA A 45 -9.88 -6.88 -5.63
C ALA A 45 -10.32 -7.74 -6.83
N ARG A 46 -11.62 -7.84 -7.08
CA ARG A 46 -12.18 -8.56 -8.23
C ARG A 46 -11.68 -8.01 -9.56
N ARG A 47 -11.69 -6.68 -9.74
CA ARG A 47 -11.16 -6.05 -10.97
C ARG A 47 -9.69 -6.36 -11.17
N VAL A 48 -8.90 -6.38 -10.10
CA VAL A 48 -7.49 -6.76 -10.20
C VAL A 48 -7.36 -8.22 -10.64
N LEU A 49 -8.18 -9.13 -10.11
CA LEU A 49 -8.20 -10.56 -10.49
C LEU A 49 -8.68 -10.81 -11.92
N GLU A 50 -9.42 -9.88 -12.52
CA GLU A 50 -9.93 -9.96 -13.89
C GLU A 50 -8.95 -9.39 -14.93
N LEU A 51 -7.86 -8.74 -14.51
CA LEU A 51 -6.83 -8.24 -15.42
C LEU A 51 -6.15 -9.40 -16.15
N ASP A 52 -5.86 -9.18 -17.43
CA ASP A 52 -4.98 -10.10 -18.14
C ASP A 52 -3.51 -9.95 -17.70
N GLU A 53 -2.65 -10.86 -18.15
CA GLU A 53 -1.23 -10.86 -17.75
C GLU A 53 -0.48 -9.60 -18.18
N ALA A 54 -0.83 -9.00 -19.32
CA ALA A 54 -0.19 -7.80 -19.80
C ALA A 54 -0.61 -6.59 -18.96
N GLU A 55 -1.91 -6.42 -18.73
CA GLU A 55 -2.47 -5.35 -17.90
C GLU A 55 -1.95 -5.42 -16.46
N LEU A 56 -1.96 -6.61 -15.86
CA LEU A 56 -1.47 -6.82 -14.50
C LEU A 56 0.00 -6.43 -14.35
N ARG A 57 0.83 -6.83 -15.31
CA ARG A 57 2.26 -6.51 -15.32
C ARG A 57 2.48 -5.00 -15.49
N GLU A 58 1.79 -4.37 -16.43
CA GLU A 58 1.90 -2.92 -16.65
C GLU A 58 1.49 -2.13 -15.40
N GLU A 59 0.40 -2.50 -14.75
CA GLU A 59 -0.04 -1.82 -13.51
C GLU A 59 0.93 -2.04 -12.36
N LEU A 60 1.44 -3.26 -12.20
CA LEU A 60 2.40 -3.55 -11.15
C LEU A 60 3.72 -2.80 -11.37
N ASP A 61 4.20 -2.72 -12.61
CA ASP A 61 5.41 -1.96 -12.95
C ASP A 61 5.21 -0.46 -12.66
N ARG A 62 4.03 0.11 -12.97
CA ARG A 62 3.70 1.50 -12.62
C ARG A 62 3.73 1.74 -11.12
N VAL A 63 3.10 0.87 -10.34
CA VAL A 63 3.10 0.98 -8.87
C VAL A 63 4.52 0.91 -8.32
N ARG A 64 5.30 -0.08 -8.77
CA ARG A 64 6.68 -0.28 -8.31
C ARG A 64 7.57 0.90 -8.64
N LEU A 65 7.51 1.42 -9.87
CA LEU A 65 8.26 2.60 -10.28
C LEU A 65 7.95 3.80 -9.36
N SER A 66 6.69 3.99 -8.97
CA SER A 66 6.29 5.10 -8.09
C SER A 66 6.80 4.98 -6.65
N LEU A 67 6.98 3.75 -6.15
CA LEU A 67 7.30 3.45 -4.76
C LEU A 67 8.78 3.13 -4.54
N ASP A 68 9.45 2.47 -5.49
CA ASP A 68 10.85 2.02 -5.37
C ASP A 68 11.84 3.21 -5.25
N GLU A 69 11.45 4.40 -5.69
CA GLU A 69 12.24 5.63 -5.49
C GLU A 69 12.36 6.05 -4.02
N ARG A 70 11.34 5.74 -3.20
CA ARG A 70 11.20 6.27 -1.82
C ARG A 70 11.14 5.19 -0.75
N HIS A 71 10.81 3.96 -1.13
CA HIS A 71 10.58 2.85 -0.20
C HIS A 71 11.50 1.68 -0.51
N ARG A 72 12.07 1.10 0.54
CA ARG A 72 12.87 -0.12 0.42
C ARG A 72 11.94 -1.33 0.39
N ASP A 73 12.27 -2.29 -0.48
CA ASP A 73 11.60 -3.60 -0.55
C ASP A 73 10.07 -3.50 -0.72
N VAL A 74 9.67 -2.76 -1.76
CA VAL A 74 8.26 -2.57 -2.13
C VAL A 74 7.53 -3.91 -2.29
N PRO A 75 8.08 -4.96 -2.94
CA PRO A 75 7.38 -6.25 -3.04
C PRO A 75 6.99 -6.83 -1.68
N ALA A 76 7.92 -6.90 -0.71
CA ALA A 76 7.61 -7.42 0.62
C ALA A 76 6.57 -6.56 1.35
N LEU A 77 6.64 -5.24 1.19
CA LEU A 77 5.67 -4.31 1.75
C LEU A 77 4.27 -4.58 1.18
N LEU A 78 4.13 -4.69 -0.14
CA LEU A 78 2.85 -4.91 -0.80
C LEU A 78 2.25 -6.28 -0.44
N LEU A 79 3.07 -7.34 -0.40
CA LEU A 79 2.62 -8.67 0.01
C LEU A 79 2.15 -8.70 1.47
N ARG A 80 2.84 -7.98 2.36
CA ARG A 80 2.39 -7.83 3.74
C ARG A 80 1.03 -7.12 3.80
N ARG A 81 0.84 -6.04 3.03
CA ARG A 81 -0.43 -5.31 2.98
C ARG A 81 -1.57 -6.19 2.49
N PHE A 82 -1.32 -7.02 1.48
CA PHE A 82 -2.27 -8.04 1.05
C PHE A 82 -2.65 -9.00 2.17
N ALA A 83 -1.66 -9.57 2.88
CA ALA A 83 -1.91 -10.51 3.96
C ALA A 83 -2.79 -9.92 5.08
N GLU A 84 -2.65 -8.62 5.37
CA GLU A 84 -3.47 -7.92 6.38
C GLU A 84 -4.94 -7.74 5.96
N VAL A 85 -5.27 -7.84 4.66
CA VAL A 85 -6.64 -7.64 4.14
C VAL A 85 -7.26 -8.90 3.52
N ALA A 86 -6.48 -9.96 3.32
CA ALA A 86 -6.90 -11.17 2.61
C ALA A 86 -8.17 -11.81 3.20
N ASP A 87 -8.29 -11.85 4.53
CA ASP A 87 -9.47 -12.42 5.23
C ASP A 87 -10.79 -11.69 4.90
N ARG A 88 -10.69 -10.48 4.35
CA ARG A 88 -11.83 -9.63 3.97
C ARG A 88 -12.13 -9.68 2.48
N LEU A 89 -11.33 -10.45 1.72
CA LEU A 89 -11.37 -10.54 0.26
C LEU A 89 -11.47 -12.01 -0.15
N PRO A 90 -12.65 -12.65 0.00
CA PRO A 90 -12.81 -14.09 -0.21
C PRO A 90 -12.38 -14.54 -1.62
N ASP A 91 -12.63 -13.71 -2.63
CA ASP A 91 -12.27 -13.97 -4.04
C ASP A 91 -10.74 -14.00 -4.26
N ALA A 92 -9.95 -13.41 -3.36
CA ALA A 92 -8.50 -13.28 -3.51
C ALA A 92 -7.70 -14.51 -3.05
N ALA A 93 -8.36 -15.58 -2.58
CA ALA A 93 -7.70 -16.83 -2.17
C ALA A 93 -6.84 -17.45 -3.28
N HIS A 94 -7.28 -17.33 -4.54
CA HIS A 94 -6.59 -17.87 -5.72
C HIS A 94 -5.64 -16.87 -6.41
N ALA A 95 -5.46 -15.68 -5.83
CA ALA A 95 -4.60 -14.64 -6.40
C ALA A 95 -3.16 -15.13 -6.58
N THR A 96 -2.58 -14.92 -7.76
CA THR A 96 -1.13 -15.09 -7.97
C THR A 96 -0.35 -14.02 -7.21
N GLU A 97 0.97 -14.18 -7.05
CA GLU A 97 1.78 -13.21 -6.33
C GLU A 97 1.70 -11.79 -6.89
N ALA A 98 1.64 -11.64 -8.23
CA ALA A 98 1.46 -10.35 -8.89
C ALA A 98 0.11 -9.70 -8.53
N HIS A 99 -0.98 -10.47 -8.54
CA HIS A 99 -2.28 -9.99 -8.08
C HIS A 99 -2.24 -9.58 -6.62
N ARG A 100 -1.61 -10.37 -5.76
CA ARG A 100 -1.47 -10.06 -4.32
C ARG A 100 -0.73 -8.75 -4.12
N MET A 101 0.37 -8.53 -4.83
CA MET A 101 1.10 -7.26 -4.76
C MET A 101 0.26 -6.08 -5.22
N LEU A 102 -0.42 -6.19 -6.37
CA LEU A 102 -1.24 -5.10 -6.88
C LEU A 102 -2.44 -4.80 -5.96
N ILE A 103 -3.10 -5.84 -5.43
CA ILE A 103 -4.13 -5.67 -4.38
C ILE A 103 -3.51 -4.97 -3.16
N GLY A 104 -2.35 -5.42 -2.67
CA GLY A 104 -1.66 -4.77 -1.55
C GLY A 104 -1.39 -3.28 -1.80
N ALA A 105 -1.11 -2.90 -3.05
CA ALA A 105 -0.90 -1.50 -3.44
C ALA A 105 -2.17 -0.66 -3.37
N TYR A 106 -3.30 -1.17 -3.89
CA TYR A 106 -4.60 -0.50 -3.79
C TYR A 106 -5.09 -0.30 -2.35
N PHE A 107 -4.58 -1.12 -1.41
CA PHE A 107 -4.90 -1.06 0.02
C PHE A 107 -3.81 -0.35 0.83
N SER A 108 -3.00 0.46 0.15
CA SER A 108 -1.95 1.28 0.72
C SER A 108 -2.17 2.75 0.39
N ALA A 109 -1.78 3.64 1.30
CA ALA A 109 -1.72 5.06 1.04
C ALA A 109 -0.33 5.59 1.37
N GLU A 110 0.27 6.30 0.43
CA GLU A 110 1.50 7.04 0.66
C GLU A 110 1.18 8.42 1.24
N TYR A 111 1.91 8.82 2.29
CA TYR A 111 1.70 10.08 2.99
C TYR A 111 3.02 10.75 3.32
N SER A 112 3.13 12.06 3.06
CA SER A 112 4.26 12.90 3.48
C SER A 112 3.84 13.70 4.71
N PHE A 113 4.59 13.59 5.81
CA PHE A 113 4.32 14.36 7.03
C PHE A 113 4.75 15.82 6.94
N GLU A 114 5.61 16.14 5.97
CA GLU A 114 6.31 17.41 5.87
C GLU A 114 5.85 18.22 4.64
N SER A 115 4.70 17.87 4.06
CA SER A 115 4.08 18.56 2.92
C SER A 115 2.92 19.50 3.30
N ALA A 116 2.71 19.74 4.61
CA ALA A 116 1.70 20.64 5.17
C ALA A 116 2.29 21.99 5.62
#